data_AF-A0A7S3N8F9-F1
#
_entry.id   AF-A0A7S3N8F9-F1
#
_cell.length_a   1.000
_cell.length_b   1.000
_cell.length_c   1.000
_cell.angle_alpha   90.00
_cell.angle_beta   90.00
_cell.angle_gamma   90.00
#
_symmetry.space_group_name_H-M   'P 1'
#
loop_
_entity.id
_entity.type
_entity.pdbx_description
1 polymer ?
#
loop_
_entity_poly.entity_id
_entity_poly.type
_entity_poly.pdbx_seq_one_letter_code
_entity_poly.pdbx_strand_id
1 'polypeptide(L)'
;NMSHSVAGSVKSKNSYKSVRPKSYVDETLFGNHKSGEGQSQMAKAGATILSINELRRIRENAVKGLQSDAVVLPQSEIDRIRKTSVIMTKEQKEEEAKLMESQKEAQKSLHNARIKRMHQMDKERNNKLPPNEFEIEDKQKKIGVLSMAQKILDEEKDDVKTMNQMVLYSKCVTIRDKQLEEQKRLEDEYREENRRLDIMMEIERLKNIKHKEEIEQKRKDAQRQGALVIVEQIKERELERLKQQELQEREKLQMQEHIKKLKVEEEIQLKKERELAKKLLDEVEESNREAMKVKKLKVEDEIRLDNEILEYNRVKAQLEEEREIEKKKLQEEKEKEVQRLRNLQEKAADRQAEIDALRAKRAFEEGERRHREKERKEREHKLKVMKDMEEARQTQFLERERLLSEQAQQEREEFMRIIRSQKEEAEKERQIELEKKNILKNHSHQLRTQIIQNEEVKKQERLDYLEEGRRVRQNLENEKKRLKQIKGDKLKEIQSLGISEKYQADLAKKKISF
;
A
#
# COMPACT_ATOMS: atom_id res chain seq x y z
N ASN A 1 -14.90 -0.77 -9.82
CA ASN A 1 -13.96 0.38 -9.97
C ASN A 1 -14.07 0.95 -11.36
N MET A 2 -14.88 1.99 -11.55
CA MET A 2 -14.76 2.98 -12.61
C MET A 2 -15.68 4.17 -12.31
N SER A 3 -15.10 5.36 -12.40
CA SER A 3 -15.72 6.69 -12.55
C SER A 3 -16.31 7.37 -11.30
N HIS A 4 -15.67 8.44 -10.83
CA HIS A 4 -16.04 9.81 -11.20
C HIS A 4 -15.07 10.83 -10.59
N SER A 5 -14.55 11.70 -11.45
CA SER A 5 -13.85 12.95 -11.13
C SER A 5 -14.87 14.06 -10.86
N VAL A 6 -14.70 14.81 -9.76
CA VAL A 6 -15.35 16.11 -9.55
C VAL A 6 -14.34 17.08 -8.94
N ALA A 7 -14.22 18.24 -9.57
CA ALA A 7 -13.43 19.37 -9.10
C ALA A 7 -14.13 20.11 -7.95
N GLY A 8 -13.36 20.67 -7.01
CA GLY A 8 -13.87 21.51 -5.93
C GLY A 8 -12.77 22.38 -5.31
N SER A 9 -12.78 23.66 -5.66
CA SER A 9 -12.01 24.76 -5.08
C SER A 9 -12.61 25.19 -3.74
N VAL A 10 -11.81 25.25 -2.66
CA VAL A 10 -12.14 26.02 -1.44
C VAL A 10 -10.88 26.64 -0.82
N LYS A 11 -10.93 27.97 -0.68
CA LYS A 11 -10.04 28.83 0.12
C LYS A 11 -10.12 28.47 1.61
N SER A 12 -9.01 28.52 2.34
CA SER A 12 -9.05 28.99 3.73
C SER A 12 -7.80 29.78 4.11
N LYS A 13 -8.06 30.88 4.83
CA LYS A 13 -7.11 31.83 5.38
C LYS A 13 -6.46 31.21 6.62
N ASN A 14 -5.18 31.46 6.84
CA ASN A 14 -4.65 31.59 8.20
C ASN A 14 -3.56 32.66 8.24
N SER A 15 -3.83 33.67 9.06
CA SER A 15 -2.94 34.78 9.39
C SER A 15 -2.07 34.41 10.59
N TYR A 16 -0.76 34.60 10.52
CA TYR A 16 0.02 35.01 11.69
C TYR A 16 1.17 35.93 11.28
N LYS A 17 1.29 37.02 12.03
CA LYS A 17 2.28 38.10 11.93
C LYS A 17 3.71 37.57 12.03
N SER A 18 4.61 38.05 11.16
CA SER A 18 6.03 38.16 11.50
C SER A 18 6.59 39.52 11.07
N VAL A 19 7.18 40.18 12.05
CA VAL A 19 7.79 41.51 12.00
C VAL A 19 9.10 41.45 11.21
N ARG A 20 9.34 42.45 10.36
CA ARG A 20 10.57 42.65 9.58
C ARG A 20 11.79 42.85 10.50
N PRO A 21 12.99 42.50 10.01
CA PRO A 21 14.15 43.35 10.21
C PRO A 21 14.65 43.89 8.86
N LYS A 22 14.80 45.22 8.78
CA LYS A 22 15.64 45.87 7.77
C LYS A 22 17.07 45.84 8.30
N SER A 23 18.03 45.42 7.48
CA SER A 23 19.42 45.89 7.59
C SER A 23 19.93 46.14 6.17
N TYR A 24 19.75 47.38 5.71
CA TYR A 24 20.51 47.91 4.59
C TYR A 24 21.78 48.48 5.20
N VAL A 25 22.92 47.92 4.80
CA VAL A 25 24.25 48.42 5.10
C VAL A 25 24.47 49.62 4.16
N ASP A 26 24.78 50.79 4.72
CA ASP A 26 25.24 51.94 3.94
C ASP A 26 26.67 52.28 4.39
N GLU A 27 27.57 52.17 3.42
CA GLU A 27 29.01 52.30 3.50
C GLU A 27 29.41 53.76 3.28
N THR A 28 29.28 54.64 4.28
CA THR A 28 29.90 55.99 4.21
C THR A 28 30.21 56.57 5.60
N LEU A 29 30.83 55.77 6.48
CA LEU A 29 31.28 56.23 7.80
C LEU A 29 32.78 56.54 7.90
N PHE A 30 33.44 56.94 6.80
CA PHE A 30 34.79 57.52 6.85
C PHE A 30 34.99 58.54 5.73
N GLY A 31 35.31 59.79 6.08
CA GLY A 31 36.03 60.71 5.17
C GLY A 31 35.35 62.03 4.82
N ASN A 32 35.60 63.01 5.69
CA ASN A 32 35.62 64.46 5.51
C ASN A 32 35.95 64.98 4.07
N HIS A 33 35.21 65.96 3.53
CA HIS A 33 35.78 67.09 2.78
C HIS A 33 34.81 68.29 2.58
N LYS A 34 35.39 69.47 2.81
CA LYS A 34 35.02 70.88 2.53
C LYS A 34 34.04 71.17 1.36
N SER A 35 33.09 72.08 1.65
CA SER A 35 32.74 73.37 0.99
C SER A 35 31.32 73.73 1.48
N GLY A 36 30.95 74.94 1.89
CA GLY A 36 31.03 76.22 1.21
C GLY A 36 29.58 76.69 0.94
N GLU A 37 29.22 77.87 1.47
CA GLU A 37 27.96 78.63 1.22
C GLU A 37 26.67 78.09 1.90
N GLY A 38 25.76 78.89 2.44
CA GLY A 38 25.61 80.34 2.48
C GLY A 38 24.49 80.72 3.48
N GLN A 39 24.76 81.82 4.19
CA GLN A 39 23.90 82.79 4.87
C GLN A 39 22.40 82.49 5.09
N SER A 40 21.95 82.65 6.35
CA SER A 40 20.89 83.61 6.68
C SER A 40 20.80 83.95 8.18
N GLN A 41 20.78 85.26 8.46
CA GLN A 41 20.02 85.98 9.51
C GLN A 41 20.36 85.75 11.00
N MET A 42 20.98 86.74 11.67
CA MET A 42 20.29 87.88 12.31
C MET A 42 21.18 88.74 13.22
N ALA A 43 20.90 90.06 13.14
CA ALA A 43 20.89 91.09 14.19
C ALA A 43 22.18 91.66 14.83
N LYS A 44 22.26 93.00 14.72
CA LYS A 44 23.24 93.96 15.27
C LYS A 44 22.86 94.47 16.67
N ALA A 45 23.86 94.84 17.47
CA ALA A 45 23.96 96.05 18.32
C ALA A 45 25.36 96.06 19.00
N GLY A 46 26.14 97.13 19.15
CA GLY A 46 26.06 98.53 18.76
C GLY A 46 27.40 99.21 19.11
N ALA A 47 27.95 99.99 18.19
CA ALA A 47 29.07 100.91 18.43
C ALA A 47 28.74 102.22 17.71
N THR A 48 28.59 103.30 18.48
CA THR A 48 28.20 104.63 18.01
C THR A 48 29.40 105.33 17.37
N ILE A 49 29.28 105.67 16.08
CA ILE A 49 30.26 106.47 15.33
C ILE A 49 29.78 107.93 15.35
N LEU A 50 30.57 108.83 15.96
CA LEU A 50 30.31 110.27 16.00
C LEU A 50 30.51 110.89 14.61
N SER A 51 29.63 111.83 14.25
CA SER A 51 29.57 112.45 12.93
C SER A 51 30.51 113.65 12.82
N ILE A 52 31.15 113.82 11.65
CA ILE A 52 32.02 114.98 11.30
C ILE A 52 31.32 116.34 11.55
N ASN A 53 29.99 116.38 11.51
CA ASN A 53 29.22 117.61 11.75
C ASN A 53 29.21 118.05 13.22
N GLU A 54 29.36 117.12 14.18
CA GLU A 54 29.48 117.45 15.61
C GLU A 54 30.87 118.01 15.95
N LEU A 55 31.92 117.55 15.27
CA LEU A 55 33.27 118.13 15.37
C LEU A 55 33.33 119.57 14.83
N ARG A 56 32.47 119.93 13.86
CA ARG A 56 32.38 121.30 13.33
C ARG A 56 31.77 122.28 14.33
N ARG A 57 30.71 121.87 15.05
CA ARG A 57 30.07 122.68 16.10
C ARG A 57 31.01 122.96 17.29
N ILE A 58 31.83 121.99 17.66
CA ILE A 58 32.83 122.16 18.74
C ILE A 58 33.93 123.14 18.30
N ARG A 59 34.28 123.18 17.01
CA ARG A 59 35.27 124.11 16.45
C ARG A 59 34.74 125.55 16.32
N GLU A 60 33.46 125.71 16.00
CA GLU A 60 32.81 127.04 15.92
C GLU A 60 32.69 127.74 17.28
N ASN A 61 32.49 126.98 18.36
CA ASN A 61 32.41 127.51 19.73
C ASN A 61 33.77 127.92 20.32
N ALA A 62 34.89 127.52 19.72
CA ALA A 62 36.24 127.79 20.24
C ALA A 62 36.94 129.01 19.60
N VAL A 63 36.34 129.65 18.58
CA VAL A 63 37.02 130.64 17.71
C VAL A 63 36.42 132.06 17.77
N LYS A 64 35.43 132.35 18.64
CA LYS A 64 34.86 133.71 18.76
C LYS A 64 34.77 134.18 20.22
N GLY A 65 35.54 135.22 20.56
CA GLY A 65 35.37 136.05 21.77
C GLY A 65 36.66 136.19 22.62
N LEU A 66 37.68 136.89 22.11
CA LEU A 66 38.01 138.32 22.36
C LEU A 66 38.70 138.62 23.70
N GLN A 67 39.94 139.11 23.57
CA GLN A 67 40.71 139.81 24.59
C GLN A 67 39.93 140.99 25.15
N SER A 68 39.84 141.04 26.48
CA SER A 68 39.79 142.28 27.24
C SER A 68 40.73 142.10 28.42
N ASP A 69 41.65 143.05 28.64
CA ASP A 69 42.69 143.04 29.67
C ASP A 69 42.13 143.25 31.10
N ALA A 70 41.07 142.51 31.43
CA ALA A 70 40.55 142.35 32.78
C ALA A 70 40.13 140.88 32.95
N VAL A 71 40.91 140.11 33.70
CA VAL A 71 40.59 138.72 34.02
C VAL A 71 39.44 138.70 35.03
N VAL A 72 38.21 138.58 34.54
CA VAL A 72 37.02 138.31 35.38
C VAL A 72 36.98 136.79 35.63
N LEU A 73 37.56 136.35 36.75
CA LEU A 73 37.46 134.96 37.18
C LEU A 73 35.99 134.65 37.59
N PRO A 74 35.31 133.66 36.99
CA PRO A 74 34.00 133.23 37.46
C PRO A 74 34.13 132.57 38.85
N GLN A 75 33.09 132.69 39.70
CA GLN A 75 33.10 132.13 41.06
C GLN A 75 33.49 130.65 41.08
N SER A 76 33.08 129.88 40.08
CA SER A 76 33.45 128.47 39.92
C SER A 76 34.96 128.25 39.75
N GLU A 77 35.67 129.18 39.12
CA GLU A 77 37.11 129.11 38.87
C GLU A 77 37.90 129.65 40.08
N ILE A 78 37.37 130.67 40.76
CA ILE A 78 37.86 131.11 42.09
C ILE A 78 37.74 129.98 43.12
N ASP A 79 36.60 129.29 43.14
CA ASP A 79 36.36 128.16 44.06
C ASP A 79 37.19 126.94 43.68
N ARG A 80 37.46 126.73 42.39
CA ARG A 80 38.39 125.70 41.91
C ARG A 80 39.82 126.01 42.36
N ILE A 81 40.29 127.26 42.19
CA ILE A 81 41.61 127.71 42.64
C ILE A 81 41.70 127.64 44.18
N ARG A 82 40.63 128.03 44.91
CA ARG A 82 40.55 127.86 46.38
C ARG A 82 40.61 126.39 46.79
N LYS A 83 39.87 125.50 46.15
CA LYS A 83 39.88 124.06 46.46
C LYS A 83 41.21 123.39 46.11
N THR A 84 41.90 123.81 45.04
CA THR A 84 43.21 123.26 44.66
C THR A 84 44.39 123.88 45.43
N SER A 85 44.22 125.07 46.02
CA SER A 85 45.28 125.76 46.79
C SER A 85 45.30 125.38 48.28
N VAL A 86 44.30 124.65 48.78
CA VAL A 86 44.37 124.00 50.09
C VAL A 86 45.34 122.82 50.01
N ILE A 87 46.45 122.89 50.74
CA ILE A 87 47.37 121.77 50.93
C ILE A 87 46.66 120.74 51.80
N MET A 88 45.98 119.78 51.16
CA MET A 88 45.31 118.69 51.86
C MET A 88 46.35 117.70 52.40
N THR A 89 46.17 117.27 53.64
CA THR A 89 46.98 116.20 54.24
C THR A 89 46.69 114.88 53.54
N LYS A 90 47.62 113.90 53.60
CA LYS A 90 47.43 112.58 52.97
C LYS A 90 46.14 111.90 53.43
N GLU A 91 45.76 112.09 54.69
CA GLU A 91 44.55 111.53 55.30
C GLU A 91 43.26 112.09 54.66
N GLN A 92 43.18 113.41 54.43
CA GLN A 92 42.00 114.02 53.82
C GLN A 92 41.79 113.59 52.36
N LYS A 93 42.89 113.34 51.63
CA LYS A 93 42.84 112.84 50.25
C LYS A 93 42.39 111.38 50.18
N GLU A 94 42.77 110.57 51.16
CA GLU A 94 42.28 109.20 51.29
C GLU A 94 40.79 109.15 51.68
N GLU A 95 40.33 110.04 52.58
CA GLU A 95 38.92 110.11 52.94
C GLU A 95 38.03 110.53 51.77
N GLU A 96 38.45 111.52 50.98
CA GLU A 96 37.69 111.94 49.78
C GLU A 96 37.71 110.86 48.69
N ALA A 97 38.83 110.16 48.50
CA ALA A 97 38.92 109.02 47.60
C ALA A 97 38.03 107.86 48.06
N LYS A 98 38.02 107.53 49.36
CA LYS A 98 37.12 106.52 49.95
C LYS A 98 35.66 106.93 49.81
N LEU A 99 35.33 108.21 49.97
CA LEU A 99 33.97 108.70 49.80
C LEU A 99 33.51 108.54 48.34
N MET A 100 34.36 108.92 47.38
CA MET A 100 34.11 108.77 45.94
C MET A 100 34.05 107.30 45.49
N GLU A 101 34.89 106.44 46.07
CA GLU A 101 34.87 105.01 45.83
C GLU A 101 33.59 104.38 46.39
N SER A 102 33.16 104.78 47.60
CA SER A 102 31.89 104.32 48.19
C SER A 102 30.69 104.74 47.35
N GLN A 103 30.69 105.94 46.75
CA GLN A 103 29.63 106.38 45.85
C GLN A 103 29.63 105.58 44.53
N LYS A 104 30.81 105.30 43.97
CA LYS A 104 30.94 104.43 42.78
C LYS A 104 30.55 102.98 43.07
N GLU A 105 30.90 102.46 44.24
CA GLU A 105 30.49 101.13 44.70
C GLU A 105 28.99 101.07 44.94
N ALA A 106 28.38 102.09 45.54
CA ALA A 106 26.93 102.17 45.71
C ALA A 106 26.21 102.13 44.34
N GLN A 107 26.71 102.87 43.34
CA GLN A 107 26.15 102.83 41.98
C GLN A 107 26.37 101.47 41.29
N LYS A 108 27.54 100.84 41.47
CA LYS A 108 27.84 99.50 40.92
C LYS A 108 27.12 98.37 41.66
N SER A 109 26.76 98.55 42.93
CA SER A 109 26.14 97.53 43.77
C SER A 109 24.77 97.11 43.23
N LEU A 110 23.96 98.06 42.75
CA LEU A 110 22.65 97.79 42.15
C LEU A 110 22.79 97.01 40.84
N HIS A 111 23.79 97.34 40.02
CA HIS A 111 24.10 96.63 38.78
C HIS A 111 24.62 95.20 39.05
N ASN A 112 25.54 95.05 39.99
CA ASN A 112 26.11 93.76 40.39
C ASN A 112 25.08 92.84 41.06
N ALA A 113 24.15 93.40 41.86
CA ALA A 113 23.04 92.66 42.44
C ALA A 113 22.09 92.11 41.37
N ARG A 114 21.86 92.87 40.29
CA ARG A 114 21.08 92.42 39.13
C ARG A 114 21.78 91.31 38.35
N ILE A 115 23.10 91.42 38.13
CA ILE A 115 23.90 90.36 37.49
C ILE A 115 23.91 89.09 38.35
N LYS A 116 24.10 89.21 39.67
CA LYS A 116 24.05 88.05 40.59
C LYS A 116 22.68 87.37 40.57
N ARG A 117 21.58 88.13 40.57
CA ARG A 117 20.23 87.57 40.41
C ARG A 117 20.05 86.89 39.05
N MET A 118 20.56 87.46 37.97
CA MET A 118 20.53 86.84 36.64
C MET A 118 21.28 85.51 36.63
N HIS A 119 22.49 85.46 37.19
CA HIS A 119 23.25 84.20 37.32
C HIS A 119 22.57 83.17 38.22
N GLN A 120 21.89 83.61 39.27
CA GLN A 120 21.14 82.72 40.15
C GLN A 120 19.91 82.15 39.42
N MET A 121 19.18 82.98 38.68
CA MET A 121 18.08 82.54 37.82
C MET A 121 18.56 81.62 36.69
N ASP A 122 19.74 81.85 36.10
CA ASP A 122 20.31 80.96 35.07
C ASP A 122 20.74 79.60 35.64
N LYS A 123 21.30 79.56 36.86
CA LYS A 123 21.58 78.30 37.57
C LYS A 123 20.30 77.53 37.90
N GLU A 124 19.27 78.23 38.36
CA GLU A 124 17.96 77.63 38.63
C GLU A 124 17.28 77.14 37.35
N ARG A 125 17.44 77.86 36.23
CA ARG A 125 16.93 77.46 34.92
C ARG A 125 17.64 76.21 34.40
N ASN A 126 18.97 76.14 34.55
CA ASN A 126 19.75 74.97 34.16
C ASN A 126 19.40 73.71 34.96
N ASN A 127 19.11 73.83 36.26
CA ASN A 127 18.68 72.71 37.08
C ASN A 127 17.23 72.26 36.80
N LYS A 128 16.39 73.13 36.22
CA LYS A 128 14.99 72.86 35.87
C LYS A 128 14.78 72.43 34.43
N LEU A 129 15.84 72.35 33.61
CA LEU A 129 15.73 71.81 32.26
C LEU A 129 15.37 70.32 32.35
N PRO A 130 14.30 69.87 31.68
CA PRO A 130 13.98 68.45 31.62
C PRO A 130 15.14 67.71 30.92
N PRO A 131 15.55 66.54 31.43
CA PRO A 131 16.63 65.77 30.84
C PRO A 131 16.29 65.39 29.40
N ASN A 132 17.33 65.35 28.56
CA ASN A 132 17.18 65.07 27.14
C ASN A 132 16.69 63.62 26.92
N GLU A 133 16.03 63.33 25.80
CA GLU A 133 15.45 62.00 25.52
C GLU A 133 16.51 60.89 25.56
N PHE A 134 17.71 61.18 25.03
CA PHE A 134 18.89 60.31 25.14
C PHE A 134 19.34 60.06 26.58
N GLU A 135 19.25 61.07 27.46
CA GLU A 135 19.63 60.92 28.87
C GLU A 135 18.61 60.09 29.66
N ILE A 136 17.33 60.15 29.26
CA ILE A 136 16.27 59.32 29.83
C ILE A 136 16.47 57.86 29.40
N GLU A 137 16.76 57.62 28.12
CA GLU A 137 17.04 56.28 27.60
C GLU A 137 18.29 55.68 28.25
N ASP A 138 19.37 56.45 28.40
CA ASP A 138 20.58 56.01 29.09
C ASP A 138 20.34 55.73 30.58
N LYS A 139 19.51 56.54 31.25
CA LYS A 139 19.10 56.25 32.63
C LYS A 139 18.29 54.97 32.71
N GLN A 140 17.36 54.72 31.78
CA GLN A 140 16.59 53.48 31.75
C GLN A 140 17.48 52.27 31.46
N LYS A 141 18.43 52.38 30.53
CA LYS A 141 19.44 51.33 30.27
C LYS A 141 20.28 51.06 31.52
N LYS A 142 20.77 52.10 32.18
CA LYS A 142 21.53 51.96 33.44
C LYS A 142 20.70 51.32 34.54
N ILE A 143 19.44 51.72 34.71
CA ILE A 143 18.52 51.11 35.68
C ILE A 143 18.25 49.64 35.34
N GLY A 144 18.05 49.32 34.06
CA GLY A 144 17.87 47.94 33.59
C GLY A 144 19.10 47.08 33.87
N VAL A 145 20.30 47.59 33.59
CA VAL A 145 21.57 46.91 33.88
C VAL A 145 21.78 46.75 35.38
N LEU A 146 21.52 47.78 36.18
CA LEU A 146 21.61 47.70 37.64
C LEU A 146 20.60 46.72 38.23
N SER A 147 19.38 46.70 37.71
CA SER A 147 18.33 45.75 38.08
C SER A 147 18.72 44.31 37.73
N MET A 148 19.29 44.10 36.54
CA MET A 148 19.78 42.79 36.11
C MET A 148 20.97 42.34 36.95
N ALA A 149 21.93 43.23 37.22
CA ALA A 149 23.06 42.94 38.09
C ALA A 149 22.60 42.59 39.51
N GLN A 150 21.61 43.32 40.05
CA GLN A 150 21.01 43.01 41.34
C GLN A 150 20.34 41.64 41.35
N LYS A 151 19.60 41.27 40.30
CA LYS A 151 19.00 39.93 40.17
C LYS A 151 20.04 38.82 40.14
N ILE A 152 21.15 39.01 39.42
CA ILE A 152 22.25 38.04 39.38
C ILE A 152 22.86 37.86 40.77
N LEU A 153 23.11 38.96 41.48
CA LEU A 153 23.60 38.92 42.86
C LEU A 153 22.59 38.24 43.82
N ASP A 154 21.30 38.44 43.60
CA ASP A 154 20.25 37.76 44.38
C ASP A 154 20.18 36.26 44.05
N GLU A 155 20.37 35.86 42.79
CA GLU A 155 20.44 34.44 42.39
C GLU A 155 21.70 33.72 42.88
N GLU A 156 22.80 34.45 43.14
CA GLU A 156 24.00 33.88 43.73
C GLU A 156 23.87 33.53 45.21
N LYS A 157 22.83 34.02 45.90
CA LYS A 157 22.56 33.67 47.31
C LYS A 157 22.19 32.20 47.44
N ASP A 158 22.73 31.52 48.45
CA ASP A 158 22.60 30.07 48.60
C ASP A 158 21.15 29.59 48.81
N ASP A 159 20.33 30.36 49.54
CA ASP A 159 18.90 30.06 49.69
C ASP A 159 18.15 30.16 48.35
N VAL A 160 18.53 31.11 47.49
CA VAL A 160 17.90 31.24 46.16
C VAL A 160 18.33 30.09 45.25
N LYS A 161 19.57 29.60 45.36
CA LYS A 161 20.03 28.38 44.66
C LYS A 161 19.26 27.14 45.11
N THR A 162 19.02 26.97 46.40
CA THR A 162 18.21 25.83 46.90
C THR A 162 16.76 25.94 46.45
N MET A 163 16.16 27.14 46.45
CA MET A 163 14.85 27.38 45.85
C MET A 163 14.83 27.05 44.35
N ASN A 164 15.86 27.45 43.60
CA ASN A 164 16.00 27.13 42.18
C ASN A 164 16.11 25.61 41.95
N GLN A 165 16.80 24.88 42.82
CA GLN A 165 16.85 23.42 42.79
C GLN A 165 15.46 22.80 43.01
N MET A 166 14.67 23.32 43.97
CA MET A 166 13.29 22.85 44.19
C MET A 166 12.38 23.14 43.00
N VAL A 167 12.52 24.31 42.36
CA VAL A 167 11.78 24.66 41.14
C VAL A 167 12.20 23.77 39.96
N LEU A 168 13.48 23.44 39.83
CA LEU A 168 13.94 22.51 38.80
C LEU A 168 13.35 21.11 39.04
N TYR A 169 13.39 20.64 40.28
CA TYR A 169 12.81 19.35 40.64
C TYR A 169 11.31 19.30 40.33
N SER A 170 10.54 20.33 40.70
CA SER A 170 9.09 20.37 40.41
C SER A 170 8.79 20.37 38.90
N LYS A 171 9.61 21.06 38.08
CA LYS A 171 9.54 20.98 36.62
C LYS A 171 9.85 19.58 36.09
N CYS A 172 10.88 18.92 36.62
CA CYS A 172 11.24 17.57 36.21
C CYS A 172 10.16 16.55 36.61
N VAL A 173 9.59 16.65 37.81
CA VAL A 173 8.52 15.76 38.28
C VAL A 173 7.26 15.95 37.44
N THR A 174 6.85 17.19 37.17
CA THR A 174 5.67 17.44 36.32
C THR A 174 5.83 16.92 34.90
N ILE A 175 7.04 16.98 34.33
CA ILE A 175 7.32 16.37 33.02
C ILE A 175 7.27 14.84 33.13
N ARG A 176 7.86 14.26 34.18
CA ARG A 176 7.84 12.81 34.42
C ARG A 176 6.42 12.28 34.58
N ASP A 177 5.56 12.99 35.30
CA ASP A 177 4.15 12.58 35.49
C ASP A 177 3.41 12.55 34.15
N LYS A 178 3.64 13.56 33.29
CA LYS A 178 3.10 13.56 31.93
C LYS A 178 3.65 12.41 31.08
N GLN A 179 4.94 12.10 31.18
CA GLN A 179 5.54 10.95 30.48
C GLN A 179 4.93 9.63 30.96
N LEU A 180 4.66 9.48 32.25
CA LEU A 180 4.00 8.29 32.80
C LEU A 180 2.55 8.18 32.33
N GLU A 181 1.81 9.29 32.26
CA GLU A 181 0.46 9.29 31.68
C GLU A 181 0.46 8.93 30.19
N GLU A 182 1.41 9.48 29.42
CA GLU A 182 1.60 9.16 28.00
C GLU A 182 1.94 7.68 27.81
N GLN A 183 2.87 7.14 28.63
CA GLN A 183 3.23 5.73 28.60
C GLN A 183 2.03 4.82 28.90
N LYS A 184 1.19 5.18 29.89
CA LYS A 184 -0.04 4.43 30.18
C LYS A 184 -1.01 4.45 29.01
N ARG A 185 -1.22 5.61 28.38
CA ARG A 185 -2.07 5.72 27.18
C ARG A 185 -1.56 4.86 26.04
N LEU A 186 -0.26 4.90 25.75
CA LEU A 186 0.35 4.06 24.72
C LEU A 186 0.21 2.57 25.03
N GLU A 187 0.34 2.18 26.31
CA GLU A 187 0.15 0.79 26.72
C GLU A 187 -1.31 0.34 26.56
N ASP A 188 -2.27 1.20 26.91
CA ASP A 188 -3.69 0.93 26.74
C ASP A 188 -4.07 0.82 25.25
N GLU A 189 -3.59 1.73 24.41
CA GLU A 189 -3.75 1.67 22.94
C GLU A 189 -3.13 0.38 22.36
N TYR A 190 -1.93 0.01 22.82
CA TYR A 190 -1.29 -1.24 22.43
C TYR A 190 -2.10 -2.47 22.86
N ARG A 191 -2.66 -2.48 24.07
CA ARG A 191 -3.54 -3.54 24.55
C ARG A 191 -4.83 -3.63 23.73
N GLU A 192 -5.43 -2.50 23.35
CA GLU A 192 -6.63 -2.47 22.51
C GLU A 192 -6.36 -2.98 21.09
N GLU A 193 -5.24 -2.57 20.47
CA GLU A 193 -4.89 -3.04 19.13
C GLU A 193 -4.56 -4.54 19.12
N ASN A 194 -3.86 -5.04 20.15
CA ASN A 194 -3.64 -6.48 20.30
C ASN A 194 -4.97 -7.24 20.44
N ARG A 195 -5.91 -6.76 21.27
CA ARG A 195 -7.25 -7.38 21.36
C ARG A 195 -7.97 -7.38 20.02
N ARG A 196 -7.84 -6.30 19.25
CA ARG A 196 -8.44 -6.19 17.91
C ARG A 196 -7.83 -7.21 16.95
N LEU A 197 -6.51 -7.39 16.97
CA LEU A 197 -5.81 -8.40 16.19
C LEU A 197 -6.23 -9.82 16.58
N ASP A 198 -6.33 -10.12 17.89
CA ASP A 198 -6.80 -11.42 18.38
C ASP A 198 -8.22 -11.72 17.90
N ILE A 199 -9.12 -10.73 17.95
CA ILE A 199 -10.48 -10.85 17.41
C ILE A 199 -10.45 -11.08 15.90
N MET A 200 -9.59 -10.38 15.15
CA MET A 200 -9.46 -10.56 13.71
C MET A 200 -8.97 -11.96 13.35
N MET A 201 -7.96 -12.47 14.07
CA MET A 201 -7.45 -13.82 13.92
C MET A 201 -8.52 -14.87 14.25
N GLU A 202 -9.31 -14.66 15.30
CA GLU A 202 -10.40 -15.58 15.65
C GLU A 202 -11.52 -15.57 14.61
N ILE A 203 -11.88 -14.40 14.07
CA ILE A 203 -12.82 -14.30 12.96
C ILE A 203 -12.32 -15.08 11.73
N GLU A 204 -11.04 -14.94 11.38
CA GLU A 204 -10.46 -15.67 10.26
C GLU A 204 -10.44 -17.18 10.52
N ARG A 205 -10.08 -17.60 11.73
CA ARG A 205 -10.15 -19.01 12.15
C ARG A 205 -11.57 -19.56 12.02
N LEU A 206 -12.58 -18.85 12.52
CA LEU A 206 -13.98 -19.25 12.44
C LEU A 206 -14.48 -19.28 11.00
N LYS A 207 -14.09 -18.32 10.15
CA LYS A 207 -14.41 -18.35 8.71
C LYS A 207 -13.83 -19.58 8.03
N ASN A 208 -12.59 -19.95 8.34
CA ASN A 208 -11.94 -21.13 7.79
C ASN A 208 -12.61 -22.44 8.24
N ILE A 209 -13.02 -22.52 9.51
CA ILE A 209 -13.79 -23.67 10.02
C ILE A 209 -15.14 -23.74 9.29
N LYS A 210 -15.89 -22.63 9.23
CA LYS A 210 -17.17 -22.57 8.53
C LYS A 210 -17.05 -22.97 7.05
N HIS A 211 -16.01 -22.52 6.36
CA HIS A 211 -15.77 -22.89 4.97
C HIS A 211 -15.51 -24.40 4.81
N LYS A 212 -14.74 -25.00 5.72
CA LYS A 212 -14.53 -26.47 5.72
C LYS A 212 -15.83 -27.22 6.01
N GLU A 213 -16.63 -26.75 6.96
CA GLU A 213 -17.95 -27.32 7.25
C GLU A 213 -18.88 -27.24 6.04
N GLU A 214 -18.91 -26.13 5.32
CA GLU A 214 -19.70 -25.98 4.08
C GLU A 214 -19.25 -26.97 2.99
N ILE A 215 -17.95 -27.18 2.83
CA ILE A 215 -17.41 -28.19 1.90
C ILE A 215 -17.84 -29.60 2.34
N GLU A 216 -17.74 -29.91 3.63
CA GLU A 216 -18.13 -31.22 4.16
C GLU A 216 -19.64 -31.47 4.01
N GLN A 217 -20.47 -30.45 4.26
CA GLN A 217 -21.91 -30.52 4.03
C GLN A 217 -22.22 -30.79 2.56
N LYS A 218 -21.60 -30.05 1.63
CA LYS A 218 -21.76 -30.29 0.18
C LYS A 218 -21.35 -31.71 -0.22
N ARG A 219 -20.27 -32.25 0.37
CA ARG A 219 -19.85 -33.65 0.16
C ARG A 219 -20.89 -34.63 0.69
N LYS A 220 -21.42 -34.42 1.90
CA LYS A 220 -22.47 -35.26 2.49
C LYS A 220 -23.75 -35.23 1.66
N ASP A 221 -24.15 -34.06 1.16
CA ASP A 221 -25.35 -33.91 0.34
C ASP A 221 -25.17 -34.56 -1.04
N ALA A 222 -23.99 -34.41 -1.66
CA ALA A 222 -23.66 -35.14 -2.90
C ALA A 222 -23.67 -36.66 -2.69
N GLN A 223 -23.15 -37.15 -1.55
CA GLN A 223 -23.23 -38.57 -1.19
C GLN A 223 -24.67 -39.04 -0.98
N ARG A 224 -25.52 -38.24 -0.33
CA ARG A 224 -26.96 -38.55 -0.17
C ARG A 224 -27.67 -38.59 -1.52
N GLN A 225 -27.40 -37.62 -2.40
CA GLN A 225 -27.97 -37.60 -3.75
C GLN A 225 -27.50 -38.81 -4.56
N GLY A 226 -26.22 -39.16 -4.50
CA GLY A 226 -25.70 -40.38 -5.13
C GLY A 226 -26.36 -41.66 -4.58
N ALA A 227 -26.55 -41.75 -3.27
CA ALA A 227 -27.25 -42.87 -2.65
C ALA A 227 -28.72 -42.95 -3.09
N LEU A 228 -29.42 -41.81 -3.19
CA LEU A 228 -30.81 -41.76 -3.67
C LEU A 228 -30.92 -42.27 -5.11
N VAL A 229 -30.02 -41.85 -6.00
CA VAL A 229 -29.99 -42.32 -7.40
C VAL A 229 -29.78 -43.84 -7.45
N ILE A 230 -28.89 -44.40 -6.64
CA ILE A 230 -28.67 -45.86 -6.59
C ILE A 230 -29.93 -46.58 -6.09
N VAL A 231 -30.60 -46.06 -5.05
CA VAL A 231 -31.86 -46.62 -4.56
C VAL A 231 -32.94 -46.58 -5.64
N GLU A 232 -33.01 -45.49 -6.41
CA GLU A 232 -33.95 -45.36 -7.52
C GLU A 232 -33.65 -46.35 -8.65
N GLN A 233 -32.38 -46.52 -9.01
CA GLN A 233 -31.93 -47.53 -9.99
C GLN A 233 -32.24 -48.97 -9.53
N ILE A 234 -32.11 -49.26 -8.24
CA ILE A 234 -32.48 -50.57 -7.68
C ILE A 234 -33.98 -50.79 -7.84
N LYS A 235 -34.81 -49.81 -7.49
CA LYS A 235 -36.27 -49.88 -7.65
C LYS A 235 -36.67 -50.05 -9.12
N GLU A 236 -36.01 -49.35 -10.03
CA GLU A 236 -36.28 -49.44 -11.46
C GLU A 236 -35.94 -50.84 -12.01
N ARG A 237 -34.78 -51.40 -11.61
CA ARG A 237 -34.41 -52.79 -11.95
C ARG A 237 -35.35 -53.82 -11.33
N GLU A 238 -35.83 -53.60 -10.10
CA GLU A 238 -36.82 -54.47 -9.48
C GLU A 238 -38.15 -54.44 -10.23
N LEU A 239 -38.60 -53.27 -10.67
CA LEU A 239 -39.79 -53.11 -11.52
C LEU A 239 -39.62 -53.78 -12.88
N GLU A 240 -38.44 -53.65 -13.50
CA GLU A 240 -38.14 -54.32 -14.76
C GLU A 240 -38.14 -55.85 -14.60
N ARG A 241 -37.52 -56.35 -13.53
CA ARG A 241 -37.56 -57.78 -13.18
C ARG A 241 -38.99 -58.28 -12.98
N LEU A 242 -39.83 -57.49 -12.31
CA LEU A 242 -41.25 -57.82 -12.10
C LEU A 242 -42.02 -57.83 -13.43
N LYS A 243 -41.81 -56.85 -14.31
CA LYS A 243 -42.39 -56.82 -15.66
C LYS A 243 -41.96 -58.03 -16.51
N GLN A 244 -40.69 -58.43 -16.41
CA GLN A 244 -40.20 -59.63 -17.11
C GLN A 244 -40.84 -60.91 -16.57
N GLN A 245 -41.02 -61.01 -15.25
CA GLN A 245 -41.75 -62.12 -14.64
C GLN A 245 -43.21 -62.16 -15.10
N GLU A 246 -43.90 -61.01 -15.13
CA GLU A 246 -45.27 -60.92 -15.68
C GLU A 246 -45.34 -61.33 -17.16
N LEU A 247 -44.35 -60.93 -17.98
CA LEU A 247 -44.29 -61.33 -19.39
C LEU A 247 -44.11 -62.85 -19.52
N GLN A 248 -43.18 -63.43 -18.77
CA GLN A 248 -42.97 -64.88 -18.74
C GLN A 248 -44.20 -65.64 -18.25
N GLU A 249 -44.94 -65.10 -17.27
CA GLU A 249 -46.20 -65.70 -16.82
C GLU A 249 -47.28 -65.63 -17.90
N ARG A 250 -47.39 -64.51 -18.62
CA ARG A 250 -48.30 -64.40 -19.78
C ARG A 250 -47.93 -65.37 -20.90
N GLU A 251 -46.66 -65.49 -21.23
CA GLU A 251 -46.18 -66.48 -22.22
C GLU A 251 -46.44 -67.92 -21.77
N LYS A 252 -46.21 -68.22 -20.48
CA LYS A 252 -46.55 -69.54 -19.89
C LYS A 252 -48.04 -69.82 -19.99
N LEU A 253 -48.90 -68.85 -19.70
CA LEU A 253 -50.36 -68.99 -19.82
C LEU A 253 -50.78 -69.23 -21.28
N GLN A 254 -50.25 -68.45 -22.23
CA GLN A 254 -50.51 -68.65 -23.66
C GLN A 254 -50.03 -70.03 -24.15
N MET A 255 -48.87 -70.47 -23.70
CA MET A 255 -48.35 -71.81 -24.00
C MET A 255 -49.25 -72.90 -23.39
N GLN A 256 -49.72 -72.73 -22.15
CA GLN A 256 -50.68 -73.65 -21.53
C GLN A 256 -52.02 -73.70 -22.27
N GLU A 257 -52.54 -72.56 -22.74
CA GLU A 257 -53.74 -72.53 -23.57
C GLU A 257 -53.53 -73.24 -24.90
N HIS A 258 -52.37 -73.04 -25.54
CA HIS A 258 -52.03 -73.74 -26.77
C HIS A 258 -51.93 -75.26 -26.56
N ILE A 259 -51.28 -75.71 -25.47
CA ILE A 259 -51.22 -77.13 -25.09
C ILE A 259 -52.63 -77.68 -24.84
N LYS A 260 -53.51 -76.93 -24.17
CA LYS A 260 -54.91 -77.35 -23.96
C LYS A 260 -55.66 -77.52 -25.27
N LYS A 261 -55.48 -76.61 -26.24
CA LYS A 261 -56.09 -76.71 -27.57
C LYS A 261 -55.59 -77.96 -28.31
N LEU A 262 -54.28 -78.21 -28.32
CA LEU A 262 -53.69 -79.40 -28.93
C LEU A 262 -54.23 -80.69 -28.29
N LYS A 263 -54.33 -80.74 -26.95
CA LYS A 263 -54.92 -81.90 -26.25
C LYS A 263 -56.39 -82.15 -26.64
N VAL A 264 -57.18 -81.08 -26.79
CA VAL A 264 -58.58 -81.21 -27.25
C VAL A 264 -58.64 -81.72 -28.69
N GLU A 265 -57.75 -81.23 -29.57
CA GLU A 265 -57.64 -81.71 -30.95
C GLU A 265 -57.22 -83.18 -31.01
N GLU A 266 -56.24 -83.60 -30.20
CA GLU A 266 -55.82 -85.00 -30.05
C GLU A 266 -56.96 -85.89 -29.54
N GLU A 267 -57.73 -85.43 -28.54
CA GLU A 267 -58.90 -86.18 -28.06
C GLU A 267 -59.99 -86.34 -29.15
N ILE A 268 -60.19 -85.34 -29.99
CA ILE A 268 -61.13 -85.41 -31.13
C ILE A 268 -60.61 -86.39 -32.18
N GLN A 269 -59.31 -86.38 -32.49
CA GLN A 269 -58.69 -87.33 -33.41
C GLN A 269 -58.81 -88.76 -32.88
N LEU A 270 -58.50 -89.00 -31.61
CA LEU A 270 -58.63 -90.32 -30.97
C LEU A 270 -60.08 -90.81 -30.95
N LYS A 271 -61.06 -89.92 -30.74
CA LYS A 271 -62.48 -90.27 -30.83
C LYS A 271 -62.87 -90.66 -32.26
N LYS A 272 -62.43 -89.92 -33.28
CA LYS A 272 -62.66 -90.27 -34.69
C LYS A 272 -62.02 -91.61 -35.07
N GLU A 273 -60.79 -91.86 -34.63
CA GLU A 273 -60.13 -93.16 -34.83
C GLU A 273 -60.87 -94.29 -34.14
N ARG A 274 -61.35 -94.09 -32.90
CA ARG A 274 -62.18 -95.08 -32.20
C ARG A 274 -63.50 -95.34 -32.91
N GLU A 275 -64.15 -94.31 -33.46
CA GLU A 275 -65.38 -94.45 -34.24
C GLU A 275 -65.14 -95.19 -35.56
N LEU A 276 -64.03 -94.92 -36.25
CA LEU A 276 -63.63 -95.66 -37.45
C LEU A 276 -63.29 -97.12 -37.13
N ALA A 277 -62.57 -97.37 -36.05
CA ALA A 277 -62.25 -98.72 -35.58
C ALA A 277 -63.51 -99.52 -35.19
N LYS A 278 -64.50 -98.87 -34.56
CA LYS A 278 -65.81 -99.49 -34.27
C LYS A 278 -66.58 -99.82 -35.54
N LYS A 279 -66.65 -98.90 -36.51
CA LYS A 279 -67.31 -99.17 -37.81
C LYS A 279 -66.65 -100.34 -38.54
N LEU A 280 -65.32 -100.40 -38.54
CA LEU A 280 -64.57 -101.51 -39.11
C LEU A 280 -64.87 -102.83 -38.38
N LEU A 281 -64.98 -102.81 -37.05
CA LEU A 281 -65.34 -103.98 -36.26
C LEU A 281 -66.76 -104.47 -36.57
N ASP A 282 -67.72 -103.55 -36.68
CA ASP A 282 -69.12 -103.86 -37.02
C ASP A 282 -69.21 -104.46 -38.44
N GLU A 283 -68.48 -103.91 -39.42
CA GLU A 283 -68.39 -104.46 -40.79
C GLU A 283 -67.76 -105.87 -40.82
N VAL A 284 -66.72 -106.11 -39.99
CA VAL A 284 -66.11 -107.44 -39.84
C VAL A 284 -67.05 -108.41 -39.12
N GLU A 285 -67.82 -107.96 -38.13
CA GLU A 285 -68.84 -108.79 -37.47
C GLU A 285 -69.97 -109.16 -38.42
N GLU A 286 -70.44 -108.24 -39.26
CA GLU A 286 -71.45 -108.52 -40.28
C GLU A 286 -70.93 -109.53 -41.30
N SER A 287 -69.72 -109.34 -41.82
CA SER A 287 -69.06 -110.29 -42.72
C SER A 287 -68.86 -111.67 -42.07
N ASN A 288 -68.49 -111.72 -40.79
CA ASN A 288 -68.38 -112.99 -40.04
C ASN A 288 -69.73 -113.66 -39.81
N ARG A 289 -70.81 -112.89 -39.55
CA ARG A 289 -72.17 -113.44 -39.43
C ARG A 289 -72.66 -114.01 -40.76
N GLU A 290 -72.37 -113.34 -41.87
CA GLU A 290 -72.66 -113.84 -43.22
C GLU A 290 -71.86 -115.10 -43.55
N ALA A 291 -70.57 -115.12 -43.24
CA ALA A 291 -69.73 -116.31 -43.40
C ALA A 291 -70.21 -117.50 -42.55
N MET A 292 -70.68 -117.25 -41.32
CA MET A 292 -71.25 -118.28 -40.45
C MET A 292 -72.59 -118.81 -40.97
N LYS A 293 -73.45 -117.98 -41.57
CA LYS A 293 -74.70 -118.44 -42.22
C LYS A 293 -74.40 -119.33 -43.43
N VAL A 294 -73.43 -118.94 -44.26
CA VAL A 294 -72.98 -119.75 -45.41
C VAL A 294 -72.38 -121.08 -44.94
N LYS A 295 -71.59 -121.09 -43.85
CA LYS A 295 -71.07 -122.33 -43.27
C LYS A 295 -72.18 -123.24 -42.74
N LYS A 296 -73.20 -122.70 -42.06
CA LYS A 296 -74.33 -123.51 -41.56
C LYS A 296 -75.13 -124.16 -42.69
N LEU A 297 -75.40 -123.42 -43.77
CA LEU A 297 -76.07 -123.97 -44.95
C LEU A 297 -75.24 -125.09 -45.60
N LYS A 298 -73.91 -124.93 -45.68
CA LYS A 298 -73.01 -125.99 -46.16
C LYS A 298 -73.01 -127.23 -45.26
N VAL A 299 -73.07 -127.06 -43.94
CA VAL A 299 -73.15 -128.18 -42.99
C VAL A 299 -74.50 -128.92 -43.12
N GLU A 300 -75.60 -128.22 -43.36
CA GLU A 300 -76.91 -128.84 -43.60
C GLU A 300 -76.95 -129.62 -44.93
N ASP A 301 -76.27 -129.13 -45.96
CA ASP A 301 -76.07 -129.84 -47.23
C ASP A 301 -75.11 -131.04 -47.08
N GLU A 302 -74.05 -130.91 -46.27
CA GLU A 302 -73.11 -132.00 -45.93
C GLU A 302 -73.81 -133.13 -45.15
N ILE A 303 -74.68 -132.84 -44.18
CA ILE A 303 -75.44 -133.87 -43.43
C ILE A 303 -76.41 -134.63 -44.36
N ARG A 304 -76.96 -133.99 -45.39
CA ARG A 304 -77.81 -134.66 -46.39
C ARG A 304 -77.00 -135.59 -47.29
N LEU A 305 -75.83 -135.12 -47.75
CA LEU A 305 -74.93 -135.90 -48.60
C LEU A 305 -74.23 -137.02 -47.82
N ASP A 306 -73.93 -136.83 -46.53
CA ASP A 306 -73.29 -137.84 -45.67
C ASP A 306 -74.20 -139.02 -45.33
N ASN A 307 -75.53 -138.82 -45.31
CA ASN A 307 -76.49 -139.93 -45.19
C ASN A 307 -76.60 -140.77 -46.47
N GLU A 308 -76.39 -140.16 -47.66
CA GLU A 308 -76.26 -140.88 -48.94
C GLU A 308 -74.88 -141.56 -49.10
N ILE A 309 -73.84 -141.00 -48.49
CA ILE A 309 -72.45 -141.50 -48.53
C ILE A 309 -72.21 -142.64 -47.53
N LEU A 310 -72.94 -142.73 -46.40
CA LEU A 310 -72.87 -143.85 -45.45
C LEU A 310 -73.32 -145.20 -46.04
N GLU A 311 -74.30 -145.18 -46.95
CA GLU A 311 -74.78 -146.38 -47.64
C GLU A 311 -73.83 -146.81 -48.78
N TYR A 312 -73.02 -145.88 -49.32
CA TYR A 312 -72.05 -146.12 -50.40
C TYR A 312 -70.64 -146.49 -49.89
N ASN A 313 -70.19 -145.93 -48.76
CA ASN A 313 -68.87 -146.16 -48.18
C ASN A 313 -68.70 -147.53 -47.49
N ARG A 314 -69.79 -148.25 -47.23
CA ARG A 314 -69.76 -149.64 -46.75
C ARG A 314 -69.24 -150.62 -47.82
N VAL A 315 -69.33 -150.25 -49.10
CA VAL A 315 -68.94 -151.06 -50.27
C VAL A 315 -67.59 -150.62 -50.86
N LYS A 316 -67.15 -149.37 -50.62
CA LYS A 316 -65.92 -148.79 -51.22
C LYS A 316 -64.68 -148.84 -50.32
N ALA A 317 -64.85 -149.03 -49.00
CA ALA A 317 -63.75 -149.10 -48.02
C ALA A 317 -62.76 -150.26 -48.22
N GLN A 318 -63.08 -151.25 -49.05
CA GLN A 318 -62.18 -152.38 -49.35
C GLN A 318 -61.26 -152.14 -50.57
N LEU A 319 -61.38 -150.98 -51.24
CA LEU A 319 -60.75 -150.73 -52.57
C LEU A 319 -59.88 -149.46 -52.65
N GLU A 320 -59.73 -148.68 -51.57
CA GLU A 320 -59.03 -147.37 -51.60
C GLU A 320 -57.76 -147.26 -50.74
N GLU A 321 -57.37 -148.31 -50.00
CA GLU A 321 -56.08 -148.36 -49.28
C GLU A 321 -54.87 -148.38 -50.25
N GLU A 322 -55.08 -148.74 -51.52
CA GLU A 322 -54.03 -148.93 -52.52
C GLU A 322 -53.67 -147.68 -53.35
N ARG A 323 -54.40 -146.54 -53.24
CA ARG A 323 -54.17 -145.34 -54.10
C ARG A 323 -53.51 -144.13 -53.41
N GLU A 324 -53.40 -144.11 -52.08
CA GLU A 324 -52.91 -142.95 -51.32
C GLU A 324 -51.37 -142.78 -51.34
N ILE A 325 -50.62 -143.70 -51.94
CA ILE A 325 -49.14 -143.65 -51.96
C ILE A 325 -48.60 -142.73 -53.09
N GLU A 326 -49.39 -142.36 -54.11
CA GLU A 326 -48.84 -141.76 -55.34
C GLU A 326 -48.93 -140.22 -55.51
N LYS A 327 -49.70 -139.46 -54.73
CA LYS A 327 -49.98 -138.02 -55.06
C LYS A 327 -49.20 -136.94 -54.31
N LYS A 328 -48.18 -137.29 -53.52
CA LYS A 328 -47.28 -136.32 -52.85
C LYS A 328 -46.32 -135.54 -53.79
N LYS A 329 -46.46 -135.65 -55.11
CA LYS A 329 -45.57 -135.02 -56.12
C LYS A 329 -46.09 -133.70 -56.74
N LEU A 330 -47.27 -133.19 -56.35
CA LEU A 330 -47.86 -131.97 -56.93
C LEU A 330 -47.62 -130.68 -56.12
N GLN A 331 -46.84 -130.75 -55.03
CA GLN A 331 -46.70 -129.64 -54.08
C GLN A 331 -45.56 -128.65 -54.41
N GLU A 332 -44.72 -128.93 -55.42
CA GLU A 332 -43.52 -128.14 -55.76
C GLU A 332 -43.74 -127.07 -56.86
N GLU A 333 -44.92 -126.93 -57.45
CA GLU A 333 -45.15 -125.99 -58.58
C GLU A 333 -45.57 -124.56 -58.18
N LYS A 334 -45.87 -124.26 -56.91
CA LYS A 334 -46.46 -122.95 -56.50
C LYS A 334 -45.52 -121.94 -55.84
N GLU A 335 -44.20 -122.12 -55.90
CA GLU A 335 -43.23 -121.17 -55.33
C GLU A 335 -42.69 -120.09 -56.30
N LYS A 336 -43.05 -120.14 -57.59
CA LYS A 336 -42.49 -119.22 -58.62
C LYS A 336 -43.25 -117.90 -58.84
N GLU A 337 -44.34 -117.62 -58.13
CA GLU A 337 -45.13 -116.39 -58.36
C GLU A 337 -44.79 -115.19 -57.47
N VAL A 338 -44.00 -115.36 -56.39
CA VAL A 338 -43.77 -114.28 -55.39
C VAL A 338 -42.56 -113.38 -55.71
N GLN A 339 -41.71 -113.73 -56.69
CA GLN A 339 -40.45 -113.01 -56.94
C GLN A 339 -40.56 -111.86 -57.98
N ARG A 340 -41.67 -111.75 -58.72
CA ARG A 340 -41.81 -110.77 -59.82
C ARG A 340 -42.24 -109.37 -59.39
N LEU A 341 -42.86 -109.21 -58.21
CA LEU A 341 -43.44 -107.92 -57.77
C LEU A 341 -42.46 -107.01 -57.00
N ARG A 342 -41.25 -107.47 -56.67
CA ARG A 342 -40.23 -106.68 -55.93
C ARG A 342 -39.31 -105.85 -56.83
N ASN A 343 -39.03 -106.30 -58.05
CA ASN A 343 -38.05 -105.67 -58.95
C ASN A 343 -38.60 -104.45 -59.73
N LEU A 344 -39.91 -104.20 -59.69
CA LEU A 344 -40.52 -103.09 -60.42
C LEU A 344 -40.48 -101.76 -59.64
N GLN A 345 -40.36 -101.82 -58.30
CA GLN A 345 -40.34 -100.63 -57.44
C GLN A 345 -38.93 -100.03 -57.27
N GLU A 346 -37.87 -100.82 -57.43
CA GLU A 346 -36.47 -100.39 -57.25
C GLU A 346 -36.01 -99.38 -58.34
N LYS A 347 -36.53 -99.49 -59.58
CA LYS A 347 -36.18 -98.60 -60.69
C LYS A 347 -36.75 -97.18 -60.62
N ALA A 348 -37.74 -96.92 -59.78
CA ALA A 348 -38.33 -95.59 -59.63
C ALA A 348 -37.52 -94.69 -58.67
N ALA A 349 -36.83 -95.29 -57.69
CA ALA A 349 -36.04 -94.57 -56.70
C ALA A 349 -34.71 -94.03 -57.27
N ASP A 350 -34.08 -94.74 -58.21
CA ASP A 350 -32.78 -94.37 -58.77
C ASP A 350 -32.80 -93.10 -59.64
N ARG A 351 -33.93 -92.79 -60.28
CA ARG A 351 -34.05 -91.59 -61.15
C ARG A 351 -34.15 -90.28 -60.37
N GLN A 352 -34.63 -90.30 -59.13
CA GLN A 352 -34.67 -89.09 -58.28
C GLN A 352 -33.28 -88.78 -57.70
N ALA A 353 -32.46 -89.81 -57.40
CA ALA A 353 -31.12 -89.66 -56.85
C ALA A 353 -30.14 -88.96 -57.81
N GLU A 354 -30.26 -89.15 -59.13
CA GLU A 354 -29.42 -88.46 -60.12
C GLU A 354 -29.74 -86.96 -60.26
N ILE A 355 -31.00 -86.56 -60.09
CA ILE A 355 -31.43 -85.15 -60.18
C ILE A 355 -30.94 -84.36 -58.96
N ASP A 356 -30.97 -84.96 -57.77
CA ASP A 356 -30.48 -84.32 -56.54
C ASP A 356 -28.95 -84.21 -56.50
N ALA A 357 -28.22 -85.15 -57.12
CA ALA A 357 -26.77 -85.08 -57.27
C ALA A 357 -26.31 -83.89 -58.14
N LEU A 358 -27.05 -83.54 -59.19
CA LEU A 358 -26.76 -82.39 -60.06
C LEU A 358 -27.11 -81.05 -59.40
N ARG A 359 -28.16 -81.01 -58.57
CA ARG A 359 -28.56 -79.83 -57.79
C ARG A 359 -27.55 -79.53 -56.67
N ALA A 360 -27.01 -80.58 -56.03
CA ALA A 360 -25.96 -80.46 -55.01
C ALA A 360 -24.63 -79.92 -55.58
N LYS A 361 -24.21 -80.34 -56.78
CA LYS A 361 -22.97 -79.84 -57.41
C LYS A 361 -23.03 -78.35 -57.76
N ARG A 362 -24.15 -77.84 -58.27
CA ARG A 362 -24.31 -76.38 -58.55
C ARG A 362 -24.36 -75.55 -57.27
N ALA A 363 -25.03 -76.03 -56.22
CA ALA A 363 -25.08 -75.35 -54.93
C ALA A 363 -23.68 -75.29 -54.25
N PHE A 364 -22.87 -76.34 -54.43
CA PHE A 364 -21.50 -76.38 -53.92
C PHE A 364 -20.58 -75.38 -54.63
N GLU A 365 -20.60 -75.32 -55.97
CA GLU A 365 -19.78 -74.38 -56.75
C GLU A 365 -20.19 -72.90 -56.56
N GLU A 366 -21.49 -72.62 -56.39
CA GLU A 366 -21.98 -71.27 -56.10
C GLU A 366 -21.65 -70.85 -54.66
N GLY A 367 -21.71 -71.78 -53.71
CA GLY A 367 -21.27 -71.58 -52.33
C GLY A 367 -19.76 -71.29 -52.24
N GLU A 368 -18.94 -72.00 -53.01
CA GLU A 368 -17.49 -71.81 -53.02
C GLU A 368 -17.08 -70.44 -53.58
N ARG A 369 -17.73 -69.97 -54.66
CA ARG A 369 -17.48 -68.62 -55.20
C ARG A 369 -17.89 -67.53 -54.22
N ARG A 370 -19.07 -67.66 -53.58
CA ARG A 370 -19.52 -66.71 -52.55
C ARG A 370 -18.61 -66.72 -51.32
N HIS A 371 -18.08 -67.88 -50.93
CA HIS A 371 -17.12 -68.00 -49.83
C HIS A 371 -15.80 -67.27 -50.16
N ARG A 372 -15.22 -67.51 -51.35
CA ARG A 372 -13.98 -66.83 -51.77
C ARG A 372 -14.14 -65.31 -51.88
N GLU A 373 -15.30 -64.83 -52.36
CA GLU A 373 -15.60 -63.39 -52.39
C GLU A 373 -15.80 -62.80 -51.00
N LYS A 374 -16.46 -63.54 -50.09
CA LYS A 374 -16.65 -63.11 -48.70
C LYS A 374 -15.32 -63.03 -47.96
N GLU A 375 -14.44 -64.03 -48.11
CA GLU A 375 -13.09 -64.01 -47.53
C GLU A 375 -12.22 -62.88 -48.08
N ARG A 376 -12.35 -62.54 -49.37
CA ARG A 376 -11.62 -61.41 -49.96
C ARG A 376 -12.09 -60.09 -49.37
N LYS A 377 -13.41 -59.88 -49.29
CA LYS A 377 -14.01 -58.67 -48.69
C LYS A 377 -13.70 -58.55 -47.20
N GLU A 378 -13.72 -59.65 -46.45
CA GLU A 378 -13.35 -59.66 -45.03
C GLU A 378 -11.86 -59.35 -44.82
N ARG A 379 -10.95 -59.87 -45.66
CA ARG A 379 -9.52 -59.50 -45.61
C ARG A 379 -9.30 -58.03 -45.98
N GLU A 380 -9.95 -57.53 -47.02
CA GLU A 380 -9.88 -56.12 -47.42
C GLU A 380 -10.42 -55.20 -46.32
N HIS A 381 -11.54 -55.56 -45.68
CA HIS A 381 -12.10 -54.79 -44.57
C HIS A 381 -11.19 -54.81 -43.34
N LYS A 382 -10.64 -55.97 -42.96
CA LYS A 382 -9.66 -56.08 -41.87
C LYS A 382 -8.42 -55.23 -42.14
N LEU A 383 -7.90 -55.22 -43.37
CA LEU A 383 -6.76 -54.39 -43.74
C LEU A 383 -7.08 -52.88 -43.68
N LYS A 384 -8.29 -52.47 -44.08
CA LYS A 384 -8.73 -51.06 -43.94
C LYS A 384 -8.83 -50.66 -42.47
N VAL A 385 -9.49 -51.46 -41.65
CA VAL A 385 -9.62 -51.21 -40.21
C VAL A 385 -8.24 -51.13 -39.54
N MET A 386 -7.30 -52.01 -39.90
CA MET A 386 -5.93 -51.95 -39.37
C MET A 386 -5.21 -50.65 -39.76
N LYS A 387 -5.34 -50.20 -41.02
CA LYS A 387 -4.77 -48.93 -41.47
C LYS A 387 -5.40 -47.73 -40.76
N ASP A 388 -6.72 -47.69 -40.65
CA ASP A 388 -7.43 -46.61 -39.95
C ASP A 388 -7.00 -46.55 -38.47
N MET A 389 -6.80 -47.71 -37.82
CA MET A 389 -6.30 -47.78 -36.45
C MET A 389 -4.83 -47.34 -36.32
N GLU A 390 -3.98 -47.62 -37.32
CA GLU A 390 -2.59 -47.14 -37.36
C GLU A 390 -2.53 -45.63 -37.57
N GLU A 391 -3.32 -45.08 -38.48
CA GLU A 391 -3.45 -43.64 -38.72
C GLU A 391 -4.00 -42.91 -37.50
N ALA A 392 -5.00 -43.47 -36.82
CA ALA A 392 -5.52 -42.94 -35.56
C ALA A 392 -4.46 -42.96 -34.43
N ARG A 393 -3.62 -44.01 -34.37
CA ARG A 393 -2.51 -44.06 -33.39
C ARG A 393 -1.43 -43.03 -33.71
N GLN A 394 -1.09 -42.84 -34.98
CA GLN A 394 -0.09 -41.85 -35.39
C GLN A 394 -0.56 -40.42 -35.11
N THR A 395 -1.83 -40.11 -35.41
CA THR A 395 -2.41 -38.80 -35.11
C THR A 395 -2.47 -38.54 -33.60
N GLN A 396 -2.88 -39.52 -32.78
CA GLN A 396 -2.82 -39.41 -31.32
C GLN A 396 -1.39 -39.23 -30.79
N PHE A 397 -0.41 -39.91 -31.39
CA PHE A 397 1.00 -39.75 -31.00
C PHE A 397 1.50 -38.33 -31.30
N LEU A 398 1.24 -37.82 -32.51
CA LEU A 398 1.64 -36.47 -32.92
C LEU A 398 0.94 -35.38 -32.09
N GLU A 399 -0.35 -35.56 -31.78
CA GLU A 399 -1.10 -34.64 -30.93
C GLU A 399 -0.55 -34.62 -29.50
N ARG A 400 -0.22 -35.81 -28.95
CA ARG A 400 0.43 -35.93 -27.64
C ARG A 400 1.82 -35.29 -27.63
N GLU A 401 2.62 -35.51 -28.68
CA GLU A 401 3.95 -34.89 -28.82
C GLU A 401 3.86 -33.37 -28.91
N ARG A 402 2.89 -32.86 -29.67
CA ARG A 402 2.62 -31.41 -29.77
C ARG A 402 2.20 -30.81 -28.42
N LEU A 403 1.30 -31.46 -27.70
CA LEU A 403 0.87 -31.01 -26.36
C LEU A 403 2.04 -31.00 -25.36
N LEU A 404 2.89 -32.03 -25.38
CA LEU A 404 4.11 -32.08 -24.56
C LEU A 404 5.09 -30.96 -24.92
N SER A 405 5.26 -30.66 -26.21
CA SER A 405 6.10 -29.56 -26.69
C SER A 405 5.54 -28.19 -26.27
N GLU A 406 4.23 -27.98 -26.40
CA GLU A 406 3.56 -26.76 -25.95
C GLU A 406 3.68 -26.57 -24.42
N GLN A 407 3.50 -27.64 -23.63
CA GLN A 407 3.71 -27.61 -22.18
C GLN A 407 5.16 -27.26 -21.82
N ALA A 408 6.14 -27.91 -22.46
CA ALA A 408 7.55 -27.61 -22.23
C ALA A 408 7.92 -26.16 -22.62
N GLN A 409 7.30 -25.61 -23.67
CA GLN A 409 7.47 -24.21 -24.06
C GLN A 409 6.87 -23.27 -23.01
N GLN A 410 5.65 -23.54 -22.54
CA GLN A 410 5.00 -22.76 -21.48
C GLN A 410 5.82 -22.76 -20.20
N GLU A 411 6.26 -23.93 -19.73
CA GLU A 411 7.13 -24.06 -18.54
C GLU A 411 8.43 -23.28 -18.71
N ARG A 412 9.05 -23.32 -19.90
CA ARG A 412 10.27 -22.57 -20.19
C ARG A 412 10.02 -21.06 -20.20
N GLU A 413 8.90 -20.59 -20.76
CA GLU A 413 8.53 -19.18 -20.78
C GLU A 413 8.23 -18.66 -19.37
N GLU A 414 7.51 -19.43 -18.56
CA GLU A 414 7.25 -19.13 -17.15
C GLU A 414 8.55 -19.08 -16.36
N PHE A 415 9.43 -20.07 -16.54
CA PHE A 415 10.75 -20.08 -15.91
C PHE A 415 11.59 -18.86 -16.30
N MET A 416 11.60 -18.50 -17.58
CA MET A 416 12.29 -17.30 -18.06
C MET A 416 11.67 -16.00 -17.51
N ARG A 417 10.35 -15.94 -17.34
CA ARG A 417 9.66 -14.80 -16.71
C ARG A 417 10.05 -14.68 -15.24
N ILE A 418 10.10 -15.80 -14.51
CA ILE A 418 10.54 -15.84 -13.11
C ILE A 418 11.99 -15.36 -12.99
N ILE A 419 12.89 -15.84 -13.86
CA ILE A 419 14.30 -15.38 -13.89
C ILE A 419 14.39 -13.87 -14.14
N ARG A 420 13.58 -13.32 -15.07
CA ARG A 420 13.58 -11.87 -15.30
C ARG A 420 13.12 -11.10 -14.06
N SER A 421 12.04 -11.54 -13.42
CA SER A 421 11.56 -10.94 -12.16
C SER A 421 12.63 -10.97 -11.07
N GLN A 422 13.29 -12.13 -10.87
CA GLN A 422 14.37 -12.28 -9.90
C GLN A 422 15.57 -11.39 -10.23
N LYS A 423 15.93 -11.24 -11.51
CA LYS A 423 16.99 -10.32 -11.93
C LYS A 423 16.62 -8.85 -11.66
N GLU A 424 15.39 -8.45 -11.96
CA GLU A 424 14.90 -7.10 -11.68
C GLU A 424 14.86 -6.79 -10.18
N GLU A 425 14.43 -7.75 -9.36
CA GLU A 425 14.47 -7.64 -7.90
C GLU A 425 15.90 -7.50 -7.38
N ALA A 426 16.82 -8.36 -7.85
CA ALA A 426 18.24 -8.27 -7.49
C ALA A 426 18.87 -6.93 -7.92
N GLU A 427 18.52 -6.40 -9.09
CA GLU A 427 18.98 -5.07 -9.52
C GLU A 427 18.41 -3.94 -8.65
N LYS A 428 17.12 -4.01 -8.28
CA LYS A 428 16.50 -3.04 -7.36
C LYS A 428 17.16 -3.08 -5.98
N GLU A 429 17.41 -4.27 -5.42
CA GLU A 429 18.12 -4.42 -4.14
C GLU A 429 19.53 -3.83 -4.23
N ARG A 430 20.25 -4.10 -5.32
CA ARG A 430 21.58 -3.54 -5.55
C ARG A 430 21.57 -2.02 -5.67
N GLN A 431 20.53 -1.43 -6.30
CA GLN A 431 20.35 0.03 -6.35
C GLN A 431 20.09 0.62 -4.97
N ILE A 432 19.21 0.01 -4.17
CA ILE A 432 18.93 0.44 -2.79
C ILE A 432 20.19 0.36 -1.93
N GLU A 433 20.99 -0.70 -2.08
CA GLU A 433 22.25 -0.84 -1.35
C GLU A 433 23.29 0.22 -1.75
N LEU A 434 23.38 0.54 -3.05
CA LEU A 434 24.21 1.63 -3.55
C LEU A 434 23.76 2.99 -3.02
N GLU A 435 22.46 3.27 -3.00
CA GLU A 435 21.90 4.49 -2.42
C GLU A 435 22.21 4.60 -0.93
N LYS A 436 22.01 3.52 -0.16
CA LYS A 436 22.38 3.47 1.27
C LYS A 436 23.87 3.74 1.46
N LYS A 437 24.74 3.13 0.64
CA LYS A 437 26.18 3.41 0.66
C LYS A 437 26.50 4.86 0.33
N ASN A 438 25.82 5.45 -0.65
CA ASN A 438 26.02 6.85 -1.02
C ASN A 438 25.55 7.80 0.08
N ILE A 439 24.42 7.52 0.74
CA ILE A 439 23.94 8.28 1.90
C ILE A 439 24.97 8.21 3.03
N LEU A 440 25.50 7.02 3.35
CA LEU A 440 26.54 6.86 4.36
C LEU A 440 27.83 7.61 4.02
N LYS A 441 28.25 7.59 2.74
CA LYS A 441 29.40 8.38 2.26
C LYS A 441 29.16 9.87 2.39
N ASN A 442 27.97 10.35 1.98
CA ASN A 442 27.60 11.76 2.09
C ASN A 442 27.54 12.20 3.55
N HIS A 443 26.96 11.38 4.43
CA HIS A 443 26.93 11.63 5.87
C HIS A 443 28.35 11.66 6.47
N SER A 444 29.22 10.71 6.09
CA SER A 444 30.63 10.73 6.51
C SER A 444 31.35 11.99 6.03
N HIS A 445 31.06 12.45 4.81
CA HIS A 445 31.63 13.68 4.27
C HIS A 445 31.13 14.91 5.04
N GLN A 446 29.82 15.01 5.30
CA GLN A 446 29.23 16.08 6.11
C GLN A 446 29.82 16.14 7.52
N LEU A 447 30.01 14.99 8.18
CA LEU A 447 30.67 14.94 9.49
C LEU A 447 32.11 15.44 9.44
N ARG A 448 32.88 15.05 8.42
CA ARG A 448 34.25 15.57 8.24
C ARG A 448 34.24 17.08 8.02
N THR A 449 33.33 17.59 7.20
CA THR A 449 33.19 19.03 6.96
C THR A 449 32.80 19.77 8.24
N GLN A 450 31.88 19.23 9.06
CA GLN A 450 31.55 19.79 10.38
C GLN A 450 32.75 19.79 11.33
N ILE A 451 33.54 18.71 11.36
CA ILE A 451 34.75 18.65 12.20
C ILE A 451 35.73 19.74 11.77
N ILE A 452 35.96 19.90 10.47
CA ILE A 452 36.85 20.94 9.92
C ILE A 452 36.32 22.33 10.28
N GLN A 453 35.03 22.60 10.07
CA GLN A 453 34.40 23.89 10.41
C GLN A 453 34.52 24.20 11.91
N ASN A 454 34.25 23.22 12.77
CA ASN A 454 34.40 23.40 14.23
C ASN A 454 35.87 23.65 14.62
N GLU A 455 36.82 23.02 13.94
CA GLU A 455 38.24 23.25 14.17
C GLU A 455 38.67 24.65 13.70
N GLU A 456 38.16 25.12 12.56
CA GLU A 456 38.36 26.48 12.05
C GLU A 456 37.78 27.53 12.99
N VAL A 457 36.56 27.32 13.50
CA VAL A 457 35.93 28.22 14.49
C VAL A 457 36.78 28.28 15.76
N LYS A 458 37.24 27.14 16.30
CA LYS A 458 38.12 27.14 17.47
C LYS A 458 39.45 27.85 17.22
N LYS A 459 40.01 27.70 16.01
CA LYS A 459 41.23 28.42 15.61
C LYS A 459 40.98 29.93 15.53
N GLN A 460 39.85 30.35 14.97
CA GLN A 460 39.43 31.75 14.93
C GLN A 460 39.21 32.32 16.33
N GLU A 461 38.43 31.66 17.19
CA GLU A 461 38.23 32.08 18.59
C GLU A 461 39.56 32.22 19.33
N ARG A 462 40.53 31.33 19.07
CA ARG A 462 41.86 31.41 19.65
C ARG A 462 42.66 32.61 19.12
N LEU A 463 42.55 32.91 17.82
CA LEU A 463 43.17 34.09 17.22
C LEU A 463 42.53 35.36 17.76
N ASP A 464 41.20 35.43 17.82
CA ASP A 464 40.44 36.56 18.35
C ASP A 464 40.83 36.85 19.80
N TYR A 465 40.93 35.81 20.64
CA TYR A 465 41.40 35.96 22.02
C TYR A 465 42.83 36.53 22.11
N LEU A 466 43.74 36.10 21.22
CA LEU A 466 45.11 36.61 21.16
C LEU A 466 45.15 38.06 20.63
N GLU A 467 44.30 38.39 19.66
CA GLU A 467 44.16 39.75 19.13
C GLU A 467 43.53 40.70 20.13
N GLU A 468 42.51 40.28 20.88
CA GLU A 468 41.97 41.01 22.02
C GLU A 468 43.06 41.24 23.06
N GLY A 469 43.86 40.22 23.39
CA GLY A 469 45.02 40.36 24.27
C GLY A 469 46.08 41.34 23.75
N ARG A 470 46.29 41.44 22.43
CA ARG A 470 47.16 42.46 21.81
C ARG A 470 46.52 43.85 21.86
N ARG A 471 45.24 43.97 21.53
CA ARG A 471 44.47 45.23 21.57
C ARG A 471 44.46 45.81 22.98
N VAL A 472 44.22 44.99 24.00
CA VAL A 472 44.27 45.42 25.40
C VAL A 472 45.65 45.97 25.75
N ARG A 473 46.74 45.28 25.39
CA ARG A 473 48.11 45.77 25.61
C ARG A 473 48.39 47.07 24.86
N GLN A 474 47.95 47.16 23.60
CA GLN A 474 48.14 48.35 22.76
C GLN A 474 47.36 49.55 23.31
N ASN A 475 46.13 49.33 23.80
CA ASN A 475 45.33 50.36 24.48
C ASN A 475 46.02 50.84 25.77
N LEU A 476 46.53 49.92 26.59
CA LEU A 476 47.29 50.22 27.81
C LEU A 476 48.57 51.02 27.49
N GLU A 477 49.27 50.67 26.40
CA GLU A 477 50.45 51.40 25.96
C GLU A 477 50.10 52.80 25.43
N ASN A 478 49.00 52.93 24.69
CA ASN A 478 48.49 54.21 24.20
C ASN A 478 48.04 55.11 25.36
N GLU A 479 47.35 54.57 26.36
CA GLU A 479 47.02 55.29 27.59
C GLU A 479 48.28 55.73 28.35
N LYS A 480 49.28 54.85 28.45
CA LYS A 480 50.57 55.20 29.05
C LYS A 480 51.27 56.33 28.29
N LYS A 481 51.25 56.32 26.96
CA LYS A 481 51.79 57.40 26.12
C LYS A 481 51.01 58.70 26.32
N ARG A 482 49.67 58.63 26.36
CA ARG A 482 48.80 59.78 26.62
C ARG A 482 49.04 60.39 27.99
N LEU A 483 49.15 59.57 29.04
CA LEU A 483 49.46 60.01 30.40
C LEU A 483 50.87 60.61 30.51
N LYS A 484 51.85 60.08 29.77
CA LYS A 484 53.18 60.68 29.65
C LYS A 484 53.16 62.02 28.94
N GLN A 485 52.37 62.17 27.87
CA GLN A 485 52.18 63.43 27.17
C GLN A 485 51.53 64.48 28.08
N ILE A 486 50.41 64.13 28.73
CA ILE A 486 49.74 65.01 29.71
C ILE A 486 50.69 65.43 30.84
N LYS A 487 51.49 64.49 31.35
CA LYS A 487 52.53 64.78 32.35
C LYS A 487 53.57 65.77 31.81
N GLY A 488 54.02 65.60 30.57
CA GLY A 488 54.94 66.51 29.90
C GLY A 488 54.35 67.91 29.68
N ASP A 489 53.09 67.98 29.27
CA ASP A 489 52.39 69.26 29.05
C ASP A 489 52.16 70.01 30.37
N LYS A 490 51.80 69.29 31.45
CA LYS A 490 51.70 69.90 32.80
C LYS A 490 53.05 70.35 33.35
N LEU A 491 54.14 69.65 33.04
CA LEU A 491 55.49 70.11 33.40
C LEU A 491 55.86 71.39 32.64
N LYS A 492 55.52 71.48 31.34
CA LYS A 492 55.70 72.71 30.54
C LYS A 492 54.85 73.88 31.05
N GLU A 493 53.61 73.60 31.45
CA GLU A 493 52.70 74.59 32.05
C GLU A 493 53.29 75.14 33.35
N ILE A 494 53.80 74.27 34.23
CA ILE A 494 54.46 74.67 35.48
C ILE A 494 55.75 75.47 35.22
N GLN A 495 56.51 75.14 34.17
CA GLN A 495 57.66 75.92 33.73
C GLN A 495 57.26 77.32 33.21
N SER A 496 56.16 77.41 32.44
CA SER A 496 55.65 78.69 31.94
C SER A 496 55.12 79.61 33.05
N LEU A 497 54.68 79.03 34.18
CA LEU A 497 54.23 79.74 35.37
C LEU A 497 55.38 80.20 36.29
N GLY A 498 56.64 79.91 35.95
CA GLY A 498 57.83 80.41 36.67
C GLY A 498 58.07 79.74 38.03
N ILE A 499 57.51 78.55 38.27
CA ILE A 499 57.63 77.83 39.55
C ILE A 499 59.02 77.18 39.66
N SER A 500 59.70 77.34 40.81
CA SER A 500 61.04 76.81 41.08
C SER A 500 61.17 75.29 40.88
N GLU A 501 62.29 74.84 40.30
CA GLU A 501 62.60 73.43 39.98
C GLU A 501 62.47 72.48 41.17
N LYS A 502 62.67 72.97 42.40
CA LYS A 502 62.52 72.18 43.64
C LYS A 502 61.14 71.54 43.77
N TYR A 503 60.09 72.23 43.31
CA TYR A 503 58.70 71.75 43.36
C TYR A 503 58.25 71.01 42.09
N GLN A 504 59.06 71.04 41.03
CA GLN A 504 58.82 70.30 39.78
C GLN A 504 59.30 68.84 39.88
N ALA A 505 60.27 68.58 40.75
CA ALA A 505 60.93 67.28 40.89
C ALA A 505 59.97 66.14 41.27
N ASP A 506 58.95 66.41 42.08
CA ASP A 506 58.00 65.39 42.53
C ASP A 506 57.03 64.97 41.42
N LEU A 507 56.53 65.94 40.62
CA LEU A 507 55.73 65.64 39.45
C LEU A 507 56.58 64.92 38.39
N ALA A 508 57.83 65.34 38.17
CA ALA A 508 58.76 64.70 37.23
C ALA A 508 59.09 63.25 37.65
N LYS A 509 59.21 62.96 38.94
CA LYS A 509 59.50 61.61 39.46
C LYS A 509 58.26 60.71 39.61
N LYS A 510 57.04 61.26 39.52
CA LYS A 510 55.80 60.47 39.61
C LYS A 510 55.75 59.41 38.51
N LYS A 511 55.87 58.14 38.88
CA LYS A 511 55.70 56.99 37.98
C LYS A 511 54.22 56.80 37.69
N ILE A 512 53.89 56.57 36.42
CA ILE A 512 52.54 56.21 35.99
C ILE A 512 52.42 54.70 36.25
N SER A 513 51.73 54.32 37.31
CA SER A 513 51.41 52.91 37.60
C SER A 513 50.08 52.52 36.98
N PHE A 514 49.99 51.28 36.54
CA PHE A 514 48.76 50.56 36.23
C PHE A 514 48.67 49.37 37.17
#